data_AF-A0A024EGJ5-F1
#
_entry.id   AF-A0A024EGJ5-F1
#
_cell.length_a   1.000
_cell.length_b   1.000
_cell.length_c   1.000
_cell.angle_alpha   90.00
_cell.angle_beta   90.00
_cell.angle_gamma   90.00
#
_symmetry.space_group_name_H-M   'P 1'
#
loop_
_entity.id
_entity.type
_entity.pdbx_description
1 polymer ?
#
loop_
_entity_poly.entity_id
_entity_poly.type
_entity_poly.pdbx_seq_one_letter_code
_entity_poly.pdbx_strand_id
1 'polypeptide(L)'
;MCIAATAPQLRGDGVPNMPIEPSTGIEELEIAGIDVKCLIQDMDDVERAIRELALYREFNEHFRQAFDLINDATSFWLEDGSYALCAEPVTTTVFELRDVIDDHASIAGAASLPNVIRHLPGFNHQATDSQLAATFALVLGTEAVEVLGNWLFELELATYDIDAELLEQLRNDSPRQYLALVEKERFRRSGTEIKARERFAELLGEAKQTLSMAVLYRQAENIDVFKTGFNASSLMHQMLDEAFSAKASKRGHEAGKGNRDPESKIQSDTMYRRANIKAAAEKIISGRLIEKRSLSDAELTNLLFDQNVHGTKKTIRDHLTILGLRPLK
;
A
#
# COMPACT_ATOMS: atom_id res chain seq x y z
N MET A 1 72.86 -4.00 -17.58
CA MET A 1 73.02 -4.19 -16.12
C MET A 1 71.67 -3.83 -15.50
N CYS A 2 70.99 -4.85 -14.94
CA CYS A 2 69.79 -4.90 -14.05
C CYS A 2 68.71 -3.79 -14.19
N ILE A 3 67.51 -4.04 -14.76
CA ILE A 3 66.33 -4.83 -14.32
C ILE A 3 65.69 -4.35 -13.00
N ALA A 4 64.45 -3.84 -13.12
CA ALA A 4 63.23 -4.16 -12.33
C ALA A 4 62.20 -3.01 -12.52
N ALA A 5 60.88 -3.17 -12.64
CA ALA A 5 59.98 -4.27 -12.94
C ALA A 5 58.63 -3.63 -13.33
N THR A 6 57.91 -4.24 -14.27
CA THR A 6 56.60 -3.80 -14.81
C THR A 6 55.46 -4.56 -14.12
N ALA A 7 54.37 -3.90 -13.68
CA ALA A 7 53.01 -4.46 -13.54
C ALA A 7 51.97 -3.33 -13.25
N PRO A 8 50.64 -3.53 -13.34
CA PRO A 8 49.85 -3.16 -14.51
C PRO A 8 48.65 -2.24 -14.22
N GLN A 9 48.04 -1.72 -15.30
CA GLN A 9 46.74 -1.05 -15.32
C GLN A 9 45.63 -1.96 -14.79
N LEU A 10 44.85 -1.49 -13.81
CA LEU A 10 43.58 -2.10 -13.42
C LEU A 10 42.44 -1.39 -14.16
N ARG A 11 41.95 -2.03 -15.23
CA ARG A 11 40.59 -1.85 -15.75
C ARG A 11 39.65 -2.76 -14.96
N GLY A 12 38.47 -2.23 -14.66
CA GLY A 12 37.21 -2.99 -14.60
C GLY A 12 37.00 -3.83 -13.36
N ASP A 13 36.05 -3.42 -12.52
CA ASP A 13 34.82 -4.18 -12.36
C ASP A 13 33.72 -3.20 -11.96
N GLY A 14 32.98 -2.75 -12.99
CA GLY A 14 31.71 -2.09 -12.78
C GLY A 14 30.77 -3.09 -12.13
N VAL A 15 30.24 -2.70 -10.97
CA VAL A 15 29.04 -3.35 -10.42
C VAL A 15 28.00 -3.30 -11.54
N PRO A 16 27.45 -4.44 -11.99
CA PRO A 16 26.36 -4.42 -12.92
C PRO A 16 25.21 -3.69 -12.22
N ASN A 17 24.81 -2.53 -12.74
CA ASN A 17 23.46 -2.04 -12.56
C ASN A 17 22.55 -3.18 -13.00
N MET A 18 22.02 -3.95 -12.05
CA MET A 18 20.91 -4.83 -12.36
C MET A 18 19.78 -3.90 -12.81
N PRO A 19 19.32 -4.00 -14.07
CA PRO A 19 18.05 -3.40 -14.42
C PRO A 19 17.03 -4.03 -13.49
N ILE A 20 16.38 -3.19 -12.67
CA ILE A 20 15.09 -3.58 -12.10
C ILE A 20 14.21 -3.76 -13.34
N GLU A 21 13.91 -5.02 -13.67
CA GLU A 21 12.89 -5.29 -14.67
C GLU A 21 11.64 -4.54 -14.21
N PRO A 22 11.00 -3.72 -15.08
CA PRO A 22 9.74 -3.11 -14.74
C PRO A 22 8.80 -4.27 -14.38
N SER A 23 8.27 -4.29 -13.16
CA SER A 23 7.17 -5.18 -12.83
C SER A 23 6.07 -4.84 -13.81
N THR A 24 5.87 -5.71 -14.79
CA THR A 24 4.82 -5.61 -15.77
C THR A 24 3.50 -5.73 -15.05
N GLY A 25 2.76 -4.61 -15.00
CA GLY A 25 1.41 -4.54 -14.47
C GLY A 25 1.36 -4.02 -13.04
N ILE A 26 0.46 -3.06 -12.81
CA ILE A 26 -0.20 -2.88 -11.52
C ILE A 26 -0.51 -4.29 -10.99
N GLU A 27 -0.14 -4.63 -9.75
CA GLU A 27 -0.80 -5.74 -9.04
C GLU A 27 -2.29 -5.61 -9.33
N GLU A 28 -2.90 -6.57 -10.04
CA GLU A 28 -4.26 -6.42 -10.60
C GLU A 28 -5.21 -5.84 -9.53
N LEU A 29 -5.48 -4.53 -9.63
CA LEU A 29 -6.31 -3.83 -8.68
C LEU A 29 -7.74 -4.13 -9.08
N GLU A 30 -8.43 -4.93 -8.28
CA GLU A 30 -9.85 -5.24 -8.50
C GLU A 30 -10.67 -4.54 -7.43
N ILE A 31 -11.65 -3.73 -7.85
CA ILE A 31 -12.60 -3.07 -6.94
C ILE A 31 -14.02 -3.46 -7.32
N ALA A 32 -14.71 -4.12 -6.40
CA ALA A 32 -16.09 -4.59 -6.55
C ALA A 32 -16.32 -5.38 -7.85
N GLY A 33 -15.38 -6.24 -8.24
CA GLY A 33 -15.47 -7.03 -9.47
C GLY A 33 -14.95 -6.34 -10.73
N ILE A 34 -14.40 -5.12 -10.61
CA ILE A 34 -13.90 -4.33 -11.74
C ILE A 34 -12.37 -4.26 -11.70
N ASP A 35 -11.73 -4.69 -12.79
CA ASP A 35 -10.30 -4.50 -13.01
C ASP A 35 -10.00 -3.02 -13.26
N VAL A 36 -9.24 -2.40 -12.37
CA VAL A 36 -8.78 -1.02 -12.44
C VAL A 36 -7.39 -0.97 -13.05
N LYS A 37 -7.29 -0.41 -14.26
CA LYS A 37 -6.05 -0.23 -15.01
C LYS A 37 -5.53 1.20 -14.92
N CYS A 38 -6.42 2.16 -14.71
CA CYS A 38 -6.11 3.57 -14.65
C CYS A 38 -6.94 4.26 -13.56
N LEU A 39 -6.26 4.76 -12.52
CA LEU A 39 -6.88 5.46 -11.38
C LEU A 39 -7.60 6.76 -11.77
N ILE A 40 -7.34 7.29 -12.96
CA ILE A 40 -7.97 8.52 -13.45
C ILE A 40 -9.24 8.22 -14.25
N GLN A 41 -9.25 7.12 -15.01
CA GLN A 41 -10.30 6.83 -15.99
C GLN A 41 -11.34 5.83 -15.47
N ASP A 42 -10.92 4.84 -14.68
CA ASP A 42 -11.77 3.69 -14.37
C ASP A 42 -12.64 3.91 -13.11
N MET A 43 -12.45 5.01 -12.39
CA MET A 43 -13.17 5.29 -11.14
C MET A 43 -14.68 5.46 -11.33
N ASP A 44 -15.13 5.94 -12.50
CA ASP A 44 -16.56 6.03 -12.83
C ASP A 44 -17.21 4.65 -12.97
N ASP A 45 -16.48 3.67 -13.50
CA ASP A 45 -16.97 2.30 -13.64
C ASP A 45 -16.97 1.58 -12.30
N VAL A 46 -15.95 1.82 -11.46
CA VAL A 46 -15.92 1.37 -10.07
C VAL A 46 -17.09 1.94 -9.27
N GLU A 47 -17.35 3.25 -9.39
CA GLU A 47 -18.49 3.88 -8.71
C GLU A 47 -19.82 3.25 -9.15
N ARG A 48 -19.97 2.97 -10.45
CA ARG A 48 -21.16 2.30 -10.98
C ARG A 48 -21.33 0.90 -10.40
N ALA A 49 -20.27 0.09 -10.40
CA ALA A 49 -20.31 -1.26 -9.84
C ALA A 49 -20.69 -1.26 -8.35
N ILE A 50 -20.10 -0.36 -7.56
CA ILE A 50 -20.43 -0.23 -6.13
C ILE A 50 -21.88 0.20 -5.92
N ARG A 51 -22.44 1.06 -6.78
CA ARG A 51 -23.85 1.49 -6.71
C ARG A 51 -24.85 0.37 -6.95
N GLU A 52 -24.45 -0.71 -7.63
CA GLU A 52 -25.29 -1.87 -7.93
C GLU A 52 -25.36 -2.88 -6.78
N LEU A 53 -24.50 -2.74 -5.77
CA LEU A 53 -24.45 -3.58 -4.58
C LEU A 53 -25.67 -3.36 -3.67
N ALA A 54 -26.20 -4.45 -3.13
CA ALA A 54 -27.38 -4.57 -2.30
C ALA A 54 -27.39 -3.61 -1.11
N LEU A 55 -26.25 -3.44 -0.43
CA LEU A 55 -26.13 -2.57 0.75
C LEU A 55 -25.60 -1.17 0.44
N TYR A 56 -25.42 -0.80 -0.83
CA TYR A 56 -24.89 0.52 -1.22
C TYR A 56 -25.58 1.68 -0.49
N ARG A 57 -26.90 1.63 -0.34
CA ARG A 57 -27.70 2.70 0.26
C ARG A 57 -27.29 3.05 1.69
N GLU A 58 -26.76 2.09 2.45
CA GLU A 58 -26.32 2.32 3.83
C GLU A 58 -24.96 2.99 3.92
N PHE A 59 -24.14 2.84 2.88
CA PHE A 59 -22.78 3.36 2.79
C PHE A 59 -22.66 4.50 1.78
N ASN A 60 -23.78 4.97 1.22
CA ASN A 60 -23.80 5.91 0.09
C ASN A 60 -23.00 7.18 0.37
N GLU A 61 -23.11 7.71 1.59
CA GLU A 61 -22.47 8.94 2.01
C GLU A 61 -20.96 8.75 2.19
N HIS A 62 -20.53 7.55 2.60
CA HIS A 62 -19.12 7.20 2.68
C HIS A 62 -18.50 7.15 1.28
N PHE A 63 -19.12 6.42 0.35
CA PHE A 63 -18.64 6.36 -1.03
C PHE A 63 -18.70 7.72 -1.72
N ARG A 64 -19.78 8.49 -1.54
CA ARG A 64 -19.88 9.84 -2.09
C ARG A 64 -18.69 10.70 -1.66
N GLN A 65 -18.35 10.72 -0.38
CA GLN A 65 -17.21 11.48 0.12
C GLN A 65 -15.86 10.98 -0.43
N ALA A 66 -15.71 9.68 -0.64
CA ALA A 66 -14.49 9.12 -1.21
C ALA A 66 -14.33 9.46 -2.69
N PHE A 67 -15.40 9.32 -3.49
CA PHE A 67 -15.40 9.69 -4.90
C PHE A 67 -15.27 11.21 -5.11
N ASP A 68 -15.91 12.02 -4.29
CA ASP A 68 -15.70 13.49 -4.30
C ASP A 68 -14.21 13.83 -4.07
N LEU A 69 -13.56 13.16 -3.11
CA LEU A 69 -12.13 13.34 -2.84
C LEU A 69 -11.25 12.87 -4.01
N ILE A 70 -11.56 11.71 -4.59
CA ILE A 70 -10.86 11.16 -5.75
C ILE A 70 -10.94 12.16 -6.91
N ASN A 71 -12.13 12.70 -7.19
CA ASN A 71 -12.35 13.70 -8.22
C ASN A 71 -11.59 15.02 -7.95
N ASP A 72 -11.60 15.48 -6.70
CA ASP A 72 -10.83 16.65 -6.29
C ASP A 72 -9.32 16.42 -6.50
N ALA A 73 -8.81 15.22 -6.19
CA ALA A 73 -7.41 14.86 -6.35
C ALA A 73 -7.00 14.71 -7.83
N THR A 74 -7.83 14.05 -8.67
CA THR A 74 -7.57 13.94 -10.12
C THR A 74 -7.58 15.31 -10.80
N SER A 75 -8.34 16.28 -10.29
CA SER A 75 -8.38 17.64 -10.85
C SER A 75 -7.04 18.38 -10.86
N PHE A 76 -6.06 17.98 -10.04
CA PHE A 76 -4.70 18.55 -10.06
C PHE A 76 -3.92 18.21 -11.33
N TRP A 77 -4.42 17.25 -12.10
CA TRP A 77 -3.84 16.82 -13.37
C TRP A 77 -4.60 17.37 -14.59
N LEU A 78 -5.65 18.17 -14.40
CA LEU A 78 -6.39 18.78 -15.49
C LEU A 78 -5.68 20.04 -16.01
N GLU A 79 -5.34 20.01 -17.30
CA GLU A 79 -4.74 21.11 -18.06
C GLU A 79 -5.64 21.39 -19.28
N ASP A 80 -6.18 22.61 -19.37
CA ASP A 80 -7.04 23.07 -20.48
C ASP A 80 -8.21 22.12 -20.83
N GLY A 81 -8.79 21.47 -19.82
CA GLY A 81 -9.94 20.57 -19.98
C GLY A 81 -9.59 19.14 -20.38
N SER A 82 -8.30 18.78 -20.37
CA SER A 82 -7.81 17.41 -20.57
C SER A 82 -6.81 17.03 -19.49
N TYR A 83 -6.63 15.74 -19.22
CA TYR A 83 -5.57 15.31 -18.29
C TYR A 83 -4.19 15.46 -18.92
N ALA A 84 -3.23 15.94 -18.13
CA ALA A 84 -1.83 16.02 -18.53
C ALA A 84 -1.32 14.64 -19.00
N LEU A 85 -0.48 14.61 -20.03
CA LEU A 85 0.04 13.36 -20.61
C LEU A 85 0.83 12.50 -19.61
N CYS A 86 1.40 13.12 -18.58
CA CYS A 86 2.13 12.41 -17.53
C CYS A 86 1.25 11.97 -16.35
N ALA A 87 -0.04 12.31 -16.33
CA ALA A 87 -0.91 12.03 -15.19
C ALA A 87 -1.04 10.52 -14.95
N GLU A 88 -1.42 9.75 -15.97
CA GLU A 88 -1.54 8.29 -15.90
C GLU A 88 -0.25 7.62 -15.42
N PRO A 89 0.91 7.78 -16.09
CA PRO A 89 2.14 7.11 -15.63
C PRO A 89 2.57 7.54 -14.22
N VAL A 90 2.37 8.81 -13.84
CA VAL A 90 2.68 9.25 -12.46
C VAL A 90 1.75 8.58 -11.46
N THR A 91 0.43 8.56 -11.71
CA THR A 91 -0.52 7.90 -10.81
C THR A 91 -0.26 6.41 -10.66
N THR A 92 0.08 5.73 -11.77
CA THR A 92 0.45 4.32 -11.77
C THR A 92 1.71 4.07 -10.94
N THR A 93 2.79 4.82 -11.18
CA THR A 93 4.04 4.64 -10.43
C THR A 93 3.85 4.94 -8.94
N VAL A 94 3.08 5.97 -8.57
CA VAL A 94 2.81 6.27 -7.15
C VAL A 94 1.96 5.17 -6.51
N PHE A 95 1.00 4.59 -7.23
CA PHE A 95 0.21 3.46 -6.74
C PHE A 95 1.05 2.19 -6.53
N GLU A 96 1.91 1.85 -7.49
CA GLU A 96 2.82 0.70 -7.38
C GLU A 96 3.80 0.86 -6.22
N LEU A 97 4.24 2.09 -5.96
CA LEU A 97 5.18 2.40 -4.88
C LEU A 97 4.50 2.77 -3.56
N ARG A 98 3.17 2.68 -3.45
CA ARG A 98 2.40 3.23 -2.31
C ARG A 98 2.89 2.75 -0.94
N ASP A 99 3.15 1.45 -0.79
CA ASP A 99 3.65 0.87 0.46
C ASP A 99 5.06 1.38 0.79
N VAL A 100 5.90 1.49 -0.24
CA VAL A 100 7.26 2.01 -0.11
C VAL A 100 7.22 3.50 0.28
N ILE A 101 6.30 4.27 -0.31
CA ILE A 101 6.08 5.68 0.03
C ILE A 101 5.61 5.79 1.47
N ASP A 102 4.63 5.01 1.92
CA ASP A 102 4.12 5.09 3.30
C ASP A 102 5.16 4.67 4.34
N ASP A 103 5.95 3.63 4.05
CA ASP A 103 7.09 3.21 4.86
C ASP A 103 8.14 4.34 4.98
N HIS A 104 8.53 4.93 3.84
CA HIS A 104 9.51 6.03 3.85
C HIS A 104 8.94 7.30 4.47
N ALA A 105 7.67 7.62 4.24
CA ALA A 105 6.97 8.74 4.86
C ALA A 105 6.93 8.59 6.38
N SER A 106 6.82 7.36 6.89
CA SER A 106 6.78 7.06 8.32
C SER A 106 8.15 7.14 9.01
N ILE A 107 9.24 6.94 8.26
CA ILE A 107 10.62 6.90 8.79
C ILE A 107 11.38 8.20 8.50
N ALA A 108 11.10 8.84 7.37
CA ALA A 108 11.74 10.06 6.96
C ALA A 108 11.40 11.16 7.98
N GLY A 109 12.43 11.75 8.59
CA GLY A 109 12.30 12.86 9.51
C GLY A 109 11.84 14.14 8.79
N ALA A 110 12.73 15.14 8.69
CA ALA A 110 12.46 16.48 8.15
C ALA A 110 12.18 16.55 6.62
N ALA A 111 11.76 15.47 5.96
CA ALA A 111 11.51 15.44 4.51
C ALA A 111 10.01 15.39 4.22
N SER A 112 9.53 16.19 3.26
CA SER A 112 8.13 16.20 2.84
C SER A 112 7.74 15.07 1.90
N LEU A 113 6.44 14.78 1.82
CA LEU A 113 5.86 13.77 0.93
C LEU A 113 6.32 13.87 -0.53
N PRO A 114 6.31 15.06 -1.19
CA PRO A 114 6.77 15.15 -2.58
C PRO A 114 8.26 14.80 -2.71
N ASN A 115 9.07 15.17 -1.73
CA ASN A 115 10.48 14.81 -1.69
C ASN A 115 10.68 13.30 -1.50
N VAL A 116 9.91 12.66 -0.62
CA VAL A 116 9.94 11.20 -0.46
C VAL A 116 9.64 10.53 -1.81
N ILE A 117 8.56 10.93 -2.49
CA ILE A 117 8.16 10.34 -3.77
C ILE A 117 9.25 10.51 -4.84
N ARG A 118 9.86 11.71 -4.97
CA ARG A 118 10.90 11.97 -5.97
C ARG A 118 12.20 11.21 -5.75
N HIS A 119 12.53 10.84 -4.51
CA HIS A 119 13.76 10.13 -4.21
C HIS A 119 13.62 8.61 -4.34
N LEU A 120 12.42 8.10 -4.63
CA LEU A 120 12.24 6.68 -4.86
C LEU A 120 12.83 6.24 -6.21
N PRO A 121 13.58 5.13 -6.23
CA PRO A 121 14.05 4.53 -7.49
C PRO A 121 12.88 4.25 -8.43
N GLY A 122 12.97 4.73 -9.67
CA GLY A 122 11.92 4.55 -10.69
C GLY A 122 11.05 5.79 -10.91
N PHE A 123 11.06 6.77 -10.00
CA PHE A 123 10.33 8.02 -10.21
C PHE A 123 11.15 9.02 -11.03
N ASN A 124 10.79 9.27 -12.29
CA ASN A 124 11.49 10.21 -13.18
C ASN A 124 10.55 11.21 -13.86
N HIS A 125 9.58 11.74 -13.11
CA HIS A 125 8.57 12.66 -13.63
C HIS A 125 8.75 14.07 -13.06
N GLN A 126 8.53 15.09 -13.90
CA GLN A 126 8.55 16.51 -13.50
C GLN A 126 7.19 16.96 -12.94
N ALA A 127 6.64 16.21 -11.98
CA ALA A 127 5.41 16.59 -11.29
C ALA A 127 5.70 17.67 -10.22
N THR A 128 4.78 18.61 -10.08
CA THR A 128 4.81 19.64 -9.01
C THR A 128 4.57 19.02 -7.62
N ASP A 129 4.89 19.74 -6.54
CA ASP A 129 4.67 19.25 -5.18
C ASP A 129 3.18 19.00 -4.92
N SER A 130 2.34 19.91 -5.42
CA SER A 130 0.90 19.80 -5.33
C SER A 130 0.35 18.60 -6.07
N GLN A 131 0.83 18.34 -7.29
CA GLN A 131 0.46 17.15 -8.07
C GLN A 131 0.88 15.86 -7.36
N LEU A 132 2.10 15.78 -6.82
CA LEU A 132 2.57 14.58 -6.11
C LEU A 132 1.77 14.31 -4.83
N ALA A 133 1.49 15.35 -4.04
CA ALA A 133 0.65 15.22 -2.86
C ALA A 133 -0.80 14.83 -3.23
N ALA A 134 -1.37 15.43 -4.28
CA ALA A 134 -2.71 15.08 -4.77
C ALA A 134 -2.77 13.63 -5.26
N THR A 135 -1.75 13.16 -5.99
CA THR A 135 -1.68 11.77 -6.43
C THR A 135 -1.62 10.79 -5.26
N PHE A 136 -0.87 11.09 -4.21
CA PHE A 136 -0.87 10.21 -3.04
C PHE A 136 -2.23 10.23 -2.31
N ALA A 137 -2.93 11.37 -2.29
CA ALA A 137 -4.31 11.44 -1.79
C ALA A 137 -5.29 10.63 -2.65
N LEU A 138 -5.13 10.65 -3.97
CA LEU A 138 -5.88 9.81 -4.92
C LEU A 138 -5.68 8.32 -4.62
N VAL A 139 -4.43 7.88 -4.40
CA VAL A 139 -4.12 6.49 -4.05
C VAL A 139 -4.82 6.09 -2.74
N LEU A 140 -4.68 6.88 -1.68
CA LEU A 140 -5.33 6.59 -0.39
C LEU A 140 -6.87 6.60 -0.49
N GLY A 141 -7.44 7.51 -1.29
CA GLY A 141 -8.87 7.55 -1.57
C GLY A 141 -9.34 6.29 -2.30
N THR A 142 -8.57 5.84 -3.28
CA THR A 142 -8.83 4.60 -4.03
C THR A 142 -8.75 3.39 -3.12
N GLU A 143 -7.71 3.26 -2.29
CA GLU A 143 -7.58 2.16 -1.32
C GLU A 143 -8.73 2.16 -0.31
N ALA A 144 -9.23 3.33 0.10
CA ALA A 144 -10.42 3.41 0.95
C ALA A 144 -11.62 2.78 0.23
N VAL A 145 -11.88 3.19 -1.02
CA VAL A 145 -12.96 2.63 -1.84
C VAL A 145 -12.78 1.13 -2.05
N GLU A 146 -11.57 0.66 -2.31
CA GLU A 146 -11.22 -0.75 -2.44
C GLU A 146 -11.63 -1.53 -1.19
N VAL A 147 -11.18 -1.10 0.00
CA VAL A 147 -11.45 -1.81 1.26
C VAL A 147 -12.94 -1.97 1.53
N LEU A 148 -13.72 -0.90 1.36
CA LEU A 148 -15.16 -0.95 1.68
C LEU A 148 -15.97 -1.57 0.53
N GLY A 149 -15.61 -1.29 -0.72
CA GLY A 149 -16.24 -1.83 -1.91
C GLY A 149 -16.03 -3.33 -2.04
N ASN A 150 -14.81 -3.82 -1.83
CA ASN A 150 -14.51 -5.26 -1.87
C ASN A 150 -15.17 -5.99 -0.71
N TRP A 151 -15.23 -5.40 0.49
CA TRP A 151 -16.00 -6.00 1.59
C TRP A 151 -17.50 -6.16 1.23
N LEU A 152 -18.12 -5.15 0.61
CA LEU A 152 -19.52 -5.24 0.17
C LEU A 152 -19.70 -6.31 -0.92
N PHE A 153 -18.79 -6.34 -1.88
CA PHE A 153 -18.82 -7.30 -2.97
C PHE A 153 -18.64 -8.75 -2.48
N GLU A 154 -17.63 -8.99 -1.63
CA GLU A 154 -17.39 -10.29 -1.00
C GLU A 154 -18.58 -10.76 -0.14
N LEU A 155 -19.27 -9.83 0.52
CA LEU A 155 -20.47 -10.12 1.29
C LEU A 155 -21.61 -10.63 0.38
N GLU A 156 -21.79 -10.02 -0.78
CA GLU A 156 -22.74 -10.49 -1.77
C GLU A 156 -22.33 -11.84 -2.35
N LEU A 157 -21.06 -12.02 -2.76
CA LEU A 157 -20.55 -13.31 -3.24
C LEU A 157 -20.78 -14.44 -2.23
N ALA A 158 -20.54 -14.18 -0.95
CA ALA A 158 -20.83 -15.14 0.12
C ALA A 158 -22.31 -15.49 0.25
N THR A 159 -23.21 -14.58 -0.15
CA THR A 159 -24.63 -14.85 -0.26
C THR A 159 -24.90 -15.77 -1.45
N TYR A 160 -24.26 -15.51 -2.60
CA TYR A 160 -24.36 -16.30 -3.85
C TYR A 160 -23.89 -17.76 -3.73
N ASP A 161 -22.98 -18.07 -2.80
CA ASP A 161 -22.52 -19.45 -2.52
C ASP A 161 -23.63 -20.43 -2.09
N ILE A 162 -24.85 -19.95 -1.81
CA ILE A 162 -26.00 -20.79 -1.44
C ILE A 162 -26.65 -21.42 -2.68
N ASP A 163 -27.06 -20.59 -3.64
CA ASP A 163 -27.66 -20.96 -4.94
C ASP A 163 -27.75 -19.70 -5.82
N ALA A 164 -26.85 -19.58 -6.79
CA ALA A 164 -26.71 -18.36 -7.58
C ALA A 164 -27.93 -18.08 -8.49
N GLU A 165 -28.55 -19.12 -9.07
CA GLU A 165 -29.72 -18.95 -9.93
C GLU A 165 -30.93 -18.50 -9.12
N LEU A 166 -31.12 -19.09 -7.94
CA LEU A 166 -32.18 -18.67 -7.02
C LEU A 166 -31.97 -17.23 -6.53
N LEU A 167 -30.73 -16.82 -6.27
CA LEU A 167 -30.43 -15.47 -5.78
C LEU A 167 -30.59 -14.40 -6.86
N GLU A 168 -30.24 -14.69 -8.11
CA GLU A 168 -30.57 -13.82 -9.24
C GLU A 168 -32.09 -13.68 -9.42
N GLN A 169 -32.85 -14.77 -9.28
CA GLN A 169 -34.31 -14.70 -9.30
C GLN A 169 -34.83 -13.86 -8.13
N LEU A 170 -34.33 -14.06 -6.91
CA LEU A 170 -34.74 -13.27 -5.75
C LEU A 170 -34.37 -11.79 -5.87
N ARG A 171 -33.21 -11.46 -6.45
CA ARG A 171 -32.77 -10.08 -6.68
C ARG A 171 -33.75 -9.34 -7.60
N ASN A 172 -34.30 -10.03 -8.60
CA ASN A 172 -35.25 -9.47 -9.57
C ASN A 172 -36.70 -9.49 -9.06
N ASP A 173 -37.17 -10.64 -8.59
CA ASP A 173 -38.59 -10.90 -8.30
C ASP A 173 -38.97 -10.55 -6.85
N SER A 174 -38.02 -10.56 -5.93
CA SER A 174 -38.24 -10.29 -4.51
C SER A 174 -37.06 -9.59 -3.82
N PRO A 175 -36.73 -8.33 -4.20
CA PRO A 175 -35.54 -7.62 -3.71
C PRO A 175 -35.45 -7.51 -2.18
N ARG A 176 -36.59 -7.47 -1.48
CA ARG A 176 -36.63 -7.42 0.00
C ARG A 176 -36.18 -8.74 0.64
N GLN A 177 -36.49 -9.88 0.02
CA GLN A 177 -36.05 -11.19 0.51
C GLN A 177 -34.56 -11.37 0.23
N TYR A 178 -34.10 -10.95 -0.95
CA TYR A 178 -32.69 -10.90 -1.29
C TYR A 178 -31.89 -10.06 -0.28
N LEU A 179 -32.34 -8.82 0.00
CA LEU A 179 -31.71 -7.95 1.00
C LEU A 179 -31.68 -8.60 2.39
N ALA A 180 -32.74 -9.29 2.80
CA ALA A 180 -32.77 -9.98 4.09
C ALA A 180 -31.75 -11.13 4.19
N LEU A 181 -31.40 -11.77 3.06
CA LEU A 181 -30.34 -12.78 3.02
C LEU A 181 -28.96 -12.14 3.14
N VAL A 182 -28.71 -11.04 2.42
CA VAL A 182 -27.46 -10.27 2.52
C VAL A 182 -27.25 -9.75 3.94
N GLU A 183 -28.28 -9.20 4.59
CA GLU A 183 -28.22 -8.73 5.97
C GLU A 183 -27.97 -9.85 6.99
N LYS A 184 -28.49 -11.05 6.72
CA LYS A 184 -28.20 -12.22 7.55
C LYS A 184 -26.72 -12.62 7.45
N GLU A 185 -26.14 -12.55 6.26
CA GLU A 185 -24.71 -12.83 6.07
C GLU A 185 -23.83 -11.72 6.66
N ARG A 186 -24.26 -10.47 6.55
CA ARG A 186 -23.60 -9.32 7.20
C ARG A 186 -23.52 -9.51 8.70
N PHE A 187 -24.61 -9.94 9.34
CA PHE A 187 -24.64 -10.20 10.78
C PHE A 187 -23.61 -11.26 11.19
N ARG A 188 -23.50 -12.35 10.42
CA ARG A 188 -22.52 -13.43 10.64
C ARG A 188 -21.07 -12.94 10.47
N ARG A 189 -20.86 -11.98 9.56
CA ARG A 189 -19.55 -11.42 9.21
C ARG A 189 -19.27 -10.05 9.83
N SER A 190 -20.04 -9.65 10.85
CA SER A 190 -19.96 -8.33 11.50
C SER A 190 -18.55 -7.89 11.93
N GLY A 191 -17.68 -8.83 12.32
CA GLY A 191 -16.28 -8.53 12.64
C GLY A 191 -15.44 -8.03 11.45
N THR A 192 -15.75 -8.49 10.22
CA THR A 192 -15.09 -8.00 8.99
C THR A 192 -15.63 -6.64 8.57
N GLU A 193 -16.93 -6.39 8.77
CA GLU A 193 -17.54 -5.07 8.55
C GLU A 193 -16.85 -3.99 9.40
N ILE A 194 -16.69 -4.26 10.70
CA ILE A 194 -16.09 -3.30 11.63
C ILE A 194 -14.69 -2.90 11.15
N LYS A 195 -13.87 -3.89 10.75
CA LYS A 195 -12.52 -3.66 10.24
C LYS A 195 -12.52 -2.89 8.93
N ALA A 196 -13.40 -3.25 7.99
CA ALA A 196 -13.49 -2.56 6.70
C ALA A 196 -13.87 -1.09 6.90
N ARG A 197 -14.83 -0.80 7.78
CA ARG A 197 -15.28 0.56 8.09
C ARG A 197 -14.23 1.38 8.84
N GLU A 198 -13.53 0.77 9.79
CA GLU A 198 -12.43 1.40 10.51
C GLU A 198 -11.30 1.76 9.55
N ARG A 199 -10.85 0.79 8.74
CA ARG A 199 -9.78 0.99 7.76
C ARG A 199 -10.17 2.01 6.68
N PHE A 200 -11.41 1.97 6.19
CA PHE A 200 -11.95 2.98 5.29
C PHE A 200 -11.86 4.39 5.90
N ALA A 201 -12.28 4.55 7.16
CA ALA A 201 -12.27 5.85 7.82
C ALA A 201 -10.84 6.39 8.06
N GLU A 202 -9.90 5.51 8.40
CA GLU A 202 -8.47 5.86 8.51
C GLU A 202 -7.91 6.36 7.18
N LEU A 203 -8.08 5.58 6.12
CA LEU A 203 -7.59 5.89 4.77
C LEU A 203 -8.22 7.17 4.24
N LEU A 204 -9.55 7.33 4.35
CA LEU A 204 -10.23 8.53 3.90
C LEU A 204 -9.82 9.77 4.71
N GLY A 205 -9.65 9.62 6.02
CA GLY A 205 -9.15 10.70 6.89
C GLY A 205 -7.75 11.14 6.48
N GLU A 206 -6.89 10.18 6.15
CA GLU A 206 -5.56 10.46 5.65
C GLU A 206 -5.59 11.14 4.28
N ALA A 207 -6.36 10.61 3.35
CA ALA A 207 -6.51 11.16 2.01
C ALA A 207 -6.94 12.63 2.07
N LYS A 208 -7.92 12.96 2.93
CA LYS A 208 -8.39 14.35 3.15
C LYS A 208 -7.27 15.27 3.65
N GLN A 209 -6.46 14.78 4.59
CA GLN A 209 -5.33 15.53 5.10
C GLN A 209 -4.29 15.77 3.99
N THR A 210 -3.95 14.72 3.22
CA THR A 210 -2.97 14.79 2.15
C THR A 210 -3.43 15.72 1.02
N LEU A 211 -4.71 15.66 0.63
CA LEU A 211 -5.29 16.57 -0.34
C LEU A 211 -5.25 18.04 0.15
N SER A 212 -5.47 18.26 1.45
CA SER A 212 -5.32 19.60 2.03
C SER A 212 -3.88 20.11 1.90
N MET A 213 -2.87 19.26 2.08
CA MET A 213 -1.47 19.63 1.82
C MET A 213 -1.24 19.95 0.34
N ALA A 214 -1.82 19.18 -0.58
CA ALA A 214 -1.72 19.43 -2.02
C ALA A 214 -2.26 20.82 -2.39
N VAL A 215 -3.39 21.23 -1.83
CA VAL A 215 -3.95 22.57 -2.01
C VAL A 215 -2.99 23.65 -1.50
N LEU A 216 -2.34 23.43 -0.35
CA LEU A 216 -1.37 24.38 0.21
C LEU A 216 -0.09 24.47 -0.64
N TYR A 217 0.43 23.35 -1.13
CA TYR A 217 1.53 23.35 -2.10
C TYR A 217 1.16 24.14 -3.34
N ARG A 218 -0.03 23.93 -3.91
CA ARG A 218 -0.50 24.67 -5.09
C ARG A 218 -0.59 26.17 -4.84
N GLN A 219 -1.00 26.57 -3.64
CA GLN A 219 -1.01 27.99 -3.26
C GLN A 219 0.42 28.56 -3.18
N ALA A 220 1.37 27.82 -2.61
CA ALA A 220 2.78 28.25 -2.53
C ALA A 220 3.41 28.36 -3.93
N GLU A 221 3.21 27.33 -4.78
CA GLU A 221 3.67 27.29 -6.18
C GLU A 221 3.13 28.48 -6.98
N ASN A 222 1.85 28.81 -6.83
CA ASN A 222 1.26 29.96 -7.51
C ASN A 222 1.84 31.29 -7.00
N ILE A 223 2.11 31.44 -5.70
CA ILE A 223 2.70 32.67 -5.14
C ILE A 223 4.11 32.91 -5.70
N ASP A 224 4.90 31.85 -5.90
CA ASP A 224 6.22 31.93 -6.52
C ASP A 224 6.18 32.45 -7.96
N VAL A 225 5.16 32.07 -8.73
CA VAL A 225 4.97 32.55 -10.10
C VAL A 225 4.67 34.05 -10.15
N PHE A 226 4.01 34.61 -9.13
CA PHE A 226 3.54 36.01 -9.14
C PHE A 226 4.46 37.04 -8.46
N LYS A 227 5.44 36.64 -7.63
CA LYS A 227 6.30 37.60 -6.89
C LYS A 227 7.78 37.20 -6.89
N THR A 228 8.53 37.68 -7.88
CA THR A 228 10.00 37.76 -7.80
C THR A 228 10.40 38.78 -6.74
N GLY A 229 10.55 38.36 -5.47
CA GLY A 229 11.14 39.21 -4.43
C GLY A 229 10.64 39.02 -2.99
N PHE A 230 9.61 38.21 -2.73
CA PHE A 230 9.16 37.92 -1.36
C PHE A 230 9.10 36.40 -1.13
N ASN A 231 9.96 35.90 -0.24
CA ASN A 231 10.19 34.47 0.04
C ASN A 231 9.06 33.82 0.87
N ALA A 232 7.80 34.18 0.61
CA ALA A 232 6.64 33.65 1.34
C ALA A 232 6.40 32.16 1.02
N SER A 233 6.75 31.73 -0.19
CA SER A 233 6.72 30.33 -0.61
C SER A 233 7.71 29.47 0.16
N SER A 234 8.97 29.90 0.30
CA SER A 234 9.98 29.12 1.03
C SER A 234 9.59 28.90 2.49
N LEU A 235 8.93 29.89 3.11
CA LEU A 235 8.38 29.75 4.45
C LEU A 235 7.20 28.78 4.49
N MET A 236 6.30 28.83 3.50
CA MET A 236 5.17 27.89 3.41
C MET A 236 5.61 26.46 3.13
N HIS A 237 6.56 26.24 2.23
CA HIS A 237 7.17 24.93 2.00
C HIS A 237 7.81 24.40 3.29
N GLN A 238 8.57 25.22 4.02
CA GLN A 238 9.15 24.82 5.29
C GLN A 238 8.07 24.44 6.33
N MET A 239 6.98 25.20 6.43
CA MET A 239 5.88 24.87 7.35
C MET A 239 5.15 23.58 6.95
N LEU A 240 5.02 23.30 5.65
CA LEU A 240 4.44 22.05 5.14
C LEU A 240 5.34 20.84 5.42
N ASP A 241 6.66 21.01 5.23
CA ASP A 241 7.66 20.02 5.58
C ASP A 241 7.59 19.71 7.09
N GLU A 242 7.57 20.74 7.94
CA GLU A 242 7.46 20.58 9.40
C GLU A 242 6.16 19.88 9.82
N ALA A 243 5.02 20.23 9.21
CA ALA A 243 3.74 19.58 9.48
C ALA A 243 3.73 18.11 9.07
N PHE A 244 4.32 17.79 7.91
CA PHE A 244 4.46 16.42 7.44
C PHE A 244 5.38 15.61 8.37
N SER A 245 6.54 16.16 8.73
CA SER A 245 7.48 15.52 9.66
C SER A 245 6.88 15.30 11.05
N ALA A 246 6.06 16.23 11.55
CA ALA A 246 5.35 16.05 12.80
C ALA A 246 4.34 14.90 12.72
N LYS A 247 3.65 14.73 11.58
CA LYS A 247 2.74 13.59 11.33
C LYS A 247 3.51 12.27 11.29
N ALA A 248 4.61 12.21 10.54
CA ALA A 248 5.50 11.04 10.46
C ALA A 248 6.01 10.65 11.86
N SER A 249 6.47 11.62 12.64
CA SER A 249 6.94 11.42 14.02
C SER A 249 5.83 10.87 14.93
N LYS A 250 4.61 11.38 14.81
CA LYS A 250 3.45 10.87 15.55
C LYS A 250 3.14 9.41 15.19
N ARG A 251 3.15 9.06 13.90
CA ARG A 251 3.00 7.66 13.44
C ARG A 251 4.07 6.75 14.01
N GLY A 252 5.34 7.14 13.88
CA GLY A 252 6.46 6.40 14.46
C GLY A 252 6.32 6.21 15.97
N HIS A 253 5.79 7.22 16.67
CA HIS A 253 5.49 7.13 18.10
C HIS A 253 4.35 6.16 18.43
N GLU A 254 3.28 6.14 17.62
CA GLU A 254 2.13 5.23 17.77
C GLU A 254 2.51 3.78 17.44
N ALA A 255 3.22 3.54 16.35
CA ALA A 255 3.81 2.22 16.03
C ALA A 255 4.79 1.76 17.11
N GLY A 256 5.59 2.71 17.65
CA GLY A 256 6.49 2.47 18.78
C GLY A 256 5.76 2.12 20.08
N LYS A 257 4.55 2.67 20.33
CA LYS A 257 3.72 2.29 21.49
C LYS A 257 3.24 0.85 21.40
N GLY A 258 2.80 0.38 20.22
CA GLY A 258 2.42 -1.01 20.00
C GLY A 258 3.58 -2.01 20.21
N ASN A 259 4.82 -1.57 19.98
CA ASN A 259 6.03 -2.36 20.22
C ASN A 259 6.59 -2.27 21.65
N ARG A 260 6.09 -1.36 22.48
CA ARG A 260 6.58 -1.14 23.86
C ARG A 260 5.82 -1.93 24.92
N ASP A 261 4.60 -2.36 24.62
CA ASP A 261 3.82 -3.20 25.52
C ASP A 261 4.12 -4.68 25.24
N PRO A 262 4.77 -5.41 26.18
CA PRO A 262 5.07 -6.83 26.02
C PRO A 262 3.83 -7.71 25.87
N GLU A 263 2.66 -7.23 26.29
CA GLU A 263 1.38 -7.95 26.17
C GLU A 263 0.56 -7.50 24.95
N SER A 264 1.10 -6.64 24.09
CA SER A 264 0.40 -6.24 22.87
C SER A 264 0.20 -7.44 21.94
N LYS A 265 -0.93 -7.44 21.22
CA LYS A 265 -1.26 -8.48 20.24
C LYS A 265 -0.15 -8.68 19.20
N ILE A 266 0.54 -7.59 18.83
CA ILE A 266 1.65 -7.62 17.86
C ILE A 266 2.87 -8.35 18.45
N GLN A 267 3.19 -8.12 19.73
CA GLN A 267 4.27 -8.83 20.41
C GLN A 267 3.90 -10.30 20.64
N SER A 268 2.67 -10.60 21.06
CA SER A 268 2.21 -11.98 21.24
C SER A 268 2.22 -12.77 19.93
N ASP A 269 1.76 -12.17 18.84
CA ASP A 269 1.74 -12.80 17.52
C ASP A 269 3.16 -13.00 16.97
N THR A 270 4.07 -12.06 17.23
CA THR A 270 5.48 -12.17 16.87
C THR A 270 6.20 -13.26 17.69
N MET A 271 5.92 -13.35 18.99
CA MET A 271 6.45 -14.42 19.86
C MET A 271 5.91 -15.80 19.46
N TYR A 272 4.61 -15.89 19.16
CA TYR A 272 3.97 -17.12 18.70
C TYR A 272 4.57 -17.58 17.35
N ARG A 273 4.70 -16.65 16.39
CA ARG A 273 5.33 -16.93 15.09
C ARG A 273 6.79 -17.37 15.27
N ARG A 274 7.56 -16.71 16.13
CA ARG A 274 8.95 -17.09 16.43
C ARG A 274 9.03 -18.49 17.04
N ALA A 275 8.13 -18.85 17.96
CA ALA A 275 8.08 -20.18 18.57
C ALA A 275 7.75 -21.27 17.54
N ASN A 276 6.80 -21.01 16.64
CA ASN A 276 6.42 -21.94 15.57
C ASN A 276 7.54 -22.13 14.55
N ILE A 277 8.21 -21.04 14.12
CA ILE A 277 9.37 -21.10 13.24
C ILE A 277 10.49 -21.91 13.90
N LYS A 278 10.75 -21.69 15.20
CA LYS A 278 11.76 -22.44 15.96
C LYS A 278 11.50 -23.94 15.92
N ALA A 279 10.29 -24.36 16.31
CA ALA A 279 9.93 -25.77 16.37
C ALA A 279 9.96 -26.46 15.00
N ALA A 280 9.49 -25.76 13.96
CA ALA A 280 9.51 -26.28 12.59
C ALA A 280 10.94 -26.40 12.05
N ALA A 281 11.79 -25.39 12.31
CA ALA A 281 13.18 -25.39 11.87
C ALA A 281 13.99 -26.49 12.56
N GLU A 282 13.85 -26.66 13.87
CA GLU A 282 14.51 -27.73 14.64
C GLU A 282 14.12 -29.12 14.11
N LYS A 283 12.83 -29.34 13.81
CA LYS A 283 12.35 -30.61 13.23
C LYS A 283 12.99 -30.91 11.87
N ILE A 284 13.08 -29.92 10.99
CA ILE A 284 13.69 -30.07 9.66
C ILE A 284 15.20 -30.34 9.79
N ILE A 285 15.89 -29.58 10.63
CA ILE A 285 17.33 -29.73 10.87
C ILE A 285 17.63 -31.12 11.43
N SER A 286 16.90 -31.57 12.45
CA SER A 286 17.07 -32.90 13.03
C SER A 286 16.78 -34.02 12.03
N GLY A 287 15.73 -33.88 11.21
CA GLY A 287 15.41 -34.86 10.17
C GLY A 287 16.54 -35.00 9.13
N ARG A 288 17.07 -33.88 8.64
CA ARG A 288 18.18 -33.87 7.68
C ARG A 288 19.49 -34.41 8.26
N LEU A 289 19.73 -34.17 9.55
CA LEU A 289 20.89 -34.72 10.25
C LEU A 289 20.82 -36.25 10.37
N ILE A 290 19.63 -36.82 10.59
CA ILE A 290 19.40 -38.28 10.58
C ILE A 290 19.64 -38.86 9.19
N GLU A 291 19.23 -38.15 8.14
CA GLU A 291 19.45 -38.52 6.73
C GLU A 291 20.91 -38.33 6.26
N LYS A 292 21.80 -37.82 7.12
CA LYS A 292 23.19 -37.43 6.78
C LYS A 292 23.28 -36.49 5.59
N ARG A 293 22.26 -35.65 5.40
CA ARG A 293 22.18 -34.69 4.29
C ARG A 293 22.50 -33.29 4.80
N SER A 294 23.33 -32.55 4.07
CA SER A 294 23.56 -31.13 4.36
C SER A 294 22.31 -30.32 4.01
N LEU A 295 22.00 -29.34 4.85
CA LEU A 295 20.87 -28.44 4.68
C LEU A 295 21.41 -27.03 4.51
N SER A 296 21.12 -26.39 3.37
CA SER A 296 21.50 -24.99 3.17
C SER A 296 20.49 -24.03 3.81
N ASP A 297 20.93 -22.82 4.11
CA ASP A 297 20.06 -21.74 4.60
C ASP A 297 18.89 -21.44 3.63
N ALA A 298 19.15 -21.45 2.32
CA ALA A 298 18.12 -21.25 1.30
C ALA A 298 17.12 -22.41 1.27
N GLU A 299 17.59 -23.66 1.41
CA GLU A 299 16.73 -24.84 1.47
C GLU A 299 15.87 -24.84 2.74
N LEU A 300 16.43 -24.53 3.91
CA LEU A 300 15.66 -24.40 5.15
C LEU A 300 14.59 -23.30 5.05
N THR A 301 14.96 -22.14 4.49
CA THR A 301 14.02 -21.02 4.31
C THR A 301 12.88 -21.39 3.37
N ASN A 302 13.16 -22.11 2.26
CA ASN A 302 12.14 -22.56 1.33
C ASN A 302 11.22 -23.62 1.96
N LEU A 303 11.78 -24.62 2.66
CA LEU A 303 10.99 -25.67 3.32
C LEU A 303 10.07 -25.13 4.43
N LEU A 304 10.46 -24.03 5.09
CA LEU A 304 9.60 -23.33 6.05
C LEU A 304 8.56 -22.46 5.36
N PHE A 305 8.93 -21.81 4.26
CA PHE A 305 8.01 -21.01 3.46
C PHE A 305 6.89 -21.87 2.86
N ASP A 306 7.21 -23.04 2.33
CA ASP A 306 6.26 -23.98 1.70
C ASP A 306 5.21 -24.54 2.67
N GLN A 307 5.38 -24.35 3.98
CA GLN A 307 4.37 -24.70 4.98
C GLN A 307 3.23 -23.67 5.05
N ASN A 308 3.34 -22.50 4.43
CA ASN A 308 2.33 -21.43 4.37
C ASN A 308 1.80 -20.92 5.74
N VAL A 309 2.46 -21.22 6.86
CA VAL A 309 2.05 -20.76 8.20
C VAL A 309 2.98 -19.68 8.79
N HIS A 310 4.17 -19.48 8.21
CA HIS A 310 5.27 -18.75 8.88
C HIS A 310 5.56 -17.34 8.32
N GLY A 311 4.73 -16.86 7.39
CA GLY A 311 4.88 -15.55 6.76
C GLY A 311 5.88 -15.54 5.59
N THR A 312 6.39 -14.36 5.23
CA THR A 312 7.29 -14.21 4.07
C THR A 312 8.67 -14.83 4.30
N LYS A 313 9.40 -15.15 3.23
CA LYS A 313 10.79 -15.63 3.30
C LYS A 313 11.72 -14.67 4.07
N LYS A 314 11.47 -13.36 4.00
CA LYS A 314 12.21 -12.33 4.75
C LYS A 314 11.96 -12.50 6.26
N THR A 315 10.69 -12.54 6.67
CA THR A 315 10.28 -12.76 8.07
C THR A 315 10.86 -14.05 8.64
N ILE A 316 10.83 -15.14 7.88
CA ILE A 316 11.42 -16.43 8.28
C ILE A 316 12.92 -16.29 8.52
N ARG A 317 13.65 -15.67 7.59
CA ARG A 317 15.11 -15.48 7.69
C ARG A 317 15.51 -14.62 8.89
N ASP A 318 14.76 -13.56 9.15
CA ASP A 318 15.01 -12.66 10.28
C ASP A 318 14.82 -13.43 11.60
N HIS A 319 13.75 -14.22 11.72
CA HIS A 319 13.52 -15.07 12.88
C HIS A 319 14.58 -16.16 13.04
N LEU A 320 14.99 -16.86 11.97
CA LEU A 320 16.05 -17.86 12.02
C LEU A 320 17.40 -17.27 12.45
N THR A 321 17.69 -16.04 12.03
CA THR A 321 18.90 -15.29 12.44
C THR A 321 18.85 -14.98 13.93
N ILE A 322 17.72 -14.45 14.42
CA ILE A 322 17.52 -14.15 15.84
C ILE A 322 17.60 -15.41 16.71
N LEU A 323 17.12 -16.54 16.19
CA LEU A 323 17.14 -17.84 16.88
C LEU A 323 18.48 -18.57 16.79
N GLY A 324 19.43 -18.10 15.96
CA GLY A 324 20.71 -18.78 15.74
C GLY A 324 20.58 -20.14 15.05
N LEU A 325 19.50 -20.37 14.29
CA LEU A 325 19.18 -21.67 13.66
C LEU A 325 19.58 -21.73 12.18
N ARG A 326 20.31 -20.74 11.68
CA ARG A 326 20.80 -20.76 10.29
C ARG A 326 21.90 -21.81 10.14
N PRO A 327 21.74 -22.81 9.25
CA PRO A 327 22.78 -23.78 8.99
C PRO A 327 24.06 -23.08 8.53
N LEU A 328 25.18 -23.41 9.16
CA LEU A 328 26.49 -22.93 8.73
C LEU A 328 26.85 -23.57 7.38
N LYS A 329 27.45 -22.77 6.50
CA LYS A 329 27.85 -23.15 5.14
C LYS A 329 28.75 -24.38 5.11
#